data_AF-A0A2M7EH35-F1
#
_entry.id   AF-A0A2M7EH35-F1
#
_cell.length_a   1.000
_cell.length_b   1.000
_cell.length_c   1.000
_cell.angle_alpha   90.00
_cell.angle_beta   90.00
_cell.angle_gamma   90.00
#
_symmetry.space_group_name_H-M   'P 1'
#
loop_
_entity.id
_entity.type
_entity.pdbx_description
1 polymer ?
#
loop_
_entity_poly.entity_id
_entity_poly.type
_entity_poly.pdbx_seq_one_letter_code
_entity_poly.pdbx_strand_id
1 'polypeptide(L)'
;MKILSRAVGSTILSASTSLQEAVEGYQGHGLFTYVLVEGLKGKADKGKTGYVKTTELADYVDNEVPVLAEKVFKKAQYPTISISGQAFPIGKTGK
;
A
#
# COMPACT_ATOMS: atom_id res chain seq x y z
N MET A 1 -25.27 1.70 -17.33
CA MET A 1 -24.77 0.91 -16.19
C MET A 1 -23.34 1.29 -15.73
N LYS A 2 -22.87 2.54 -15.90
CA LYS A 2 -21.51 2.98 -15.45
C LYS A 2 -21.49 3.77 -14.13
N ILE A 3 -22.65 4.06 -13.54
CA ILE A 3 -22.78 4.89 -12.33
C ILE A 3 -22.50 4.05 -11.08
N LEU A 4 -23.03 2.82 -11.03
CA LEU A 4 -22.80 1.89 -9.92
C LEU A 4 -21.34 1.40 -9.85
N SER A 5 -20.66 1.22 -10.99
CA SER A 5 -19.25 0.79 -11.00
C SER A 5 -18.28 1.85 -10.48
N ARG A 6 -18.68 3.12 -10.41
CA ARG A 6 -17.90 4.19 -9.75
C ARG A 6 -18.21 4.29 -8.26
N ALA A 7 -19.40 3.87 -7.84
CA ALA A 7 -19.80 3.79 -6.43
C ALA A 7 -19.12 2.61 -5.70
N VAL A 8 -18.77 1.54 -6.43
CA VAL A 8 -17.97 0.44 -5.90
C VAL A 8 -16.48 0.74 -6.09
N GLY A 9 -15.78 0.97 -4.98
CA GLY A 9 -14.32 1.13 -4.97
C GLY A 9 -13.61 -0.23 -4.97
N SER A 10 -12.51 -0.33 -5.71
CA SER A 10 -11.57 -1.47 -5.68
C SER A 10 -10.14 -0.97 -5.76
N THR A 11 -9.25 -1.60 -5.00
CA THR A 11 -7.81 -1.28 -4.99
C THR A 11 -7.03 -2.57 -4.94
N ILE A 12 -6.20 -2.80 -5.95
CA ILE A 12 -5.29 -3.93 -6.06
C ILE A 12 -3.88 -3.40 -5.84
N LEU A 13 -3.21 -3.94 -4.82
CA LEU A 13 -1.82 -3.65 -4.51
C LEU A 13 -1.03 -4.96 -4.63
N SER A 14 -0.05 -4.98 -5.53
CA SER A 14 0.86 -6.11 -5.71
C SER A 14 2.26 -5.72 -5.28
N ALA A 15 2.97 -6.65 -4.63
CA ALA A 15 4.27 -6.39 -4.03
C ALA A 15 5.33 -5.91 -5.04
N SER A 16 5.22 -6.34 -6.29
CA SER A 16 6.22 -6.09 -7.32
C SER A 16 5.55 -5.90 -8.69
N THR A 17 6.32 -5.42 -9.68
CA THR A 17 5.93 -5.48 -11.10
C THR A 17 6.11 -6.89 -11.66
N SER A 18 5.57 -7.16 -12.85
CA SER A 18 5.71 -8.44 -13.55
C SER A 18 7.14 -8.80 -13.94
N LEU A 19 8.07 -7.84 -13.88
CA LEU A 19 9.47 -8.01 -14.31
C LEU A 19 10.44 -8.17 -13.13
N GLN A 20 9.94 -8.15 -11.89
CA GLN A 20 10.79 -8.19 -10.71
C GLN A 20 10.24 -9.13 -9.63
N GLU A 21 11.14 -9.81 -8.93
CA GLU A 21 10.81 -10.59 -7.74
C GLU A 21 10.51 -9.68 -6.55
N ALA A 22 9.58 -10.12 -5.70
CA ALA A 22 9.32 -9.47 -4.42
C ALA A 22 10.37 -9.91 -3.38
N VAL A 23 10.94 -8.94 -2.67
CA VAL A 23 11.93 -9.16 -1.62
C VAL A 23 11.26 -9.68 -0.35
N GLU A 24 11.84 -10.73 0.19
CA GLU A 24 11.40 -11.40 1.41
C GLU A 24 12.40 -11.24 2.56
N GLY A 25 11.96 -11.54 3.80
CA GLY A 25 12.84 -11.59 4.98
C GLY A 25 13.06 -10.26 5.70
N TYR A 26 12.20 -9.27 5.50
CA TYR A 26 12.26 -8.00 6.22
C TYR A 26 11.41 -8.04 7.49
N GLN A 27 12.05 -8.00 8.66
CA GLN A 27 11.40 -8.04 9.98
C GLN A 27 10.32 -9.14 10.13
N GLY A 28 10.63 -10.35 9.64
CA GLY A 28 9.71 -11.50 9.73
C GLY A 28 8.60 -11.54 8.69
N HIS A 29 8.63 -10.66 7.69
CA HIS A 29 7.66 -10.61 6.58
C HIS A 29 8.35 -10.42 5.23
N GLY A 30 7.58 -10.52 4.16
CA GLY A 30 7.92 -9.88 2.88
C GLY A 30 8.04 -8.37 3.06
N LEU A 31 8.95 -7.72 2.32
CA LEU A 31 9.18 -6.27 2.44
C LEU A 31 7.89 -5.48 2.21
N PHE A 32 7.16 -5.81 1.15
CA PHE A 32 5.86 -5.22 0.86
C PHE A 32 4.86 -5.45 1.99
N THR A 33 4.75 -6.68 2.48
CA THR A 33 3.81 -7.04 3.55
C THR A 33 4.11 -6.27 4.84
N TYR A 34 5.39 -6.13 5.21
CA TYR A 34 5.77 -5.31 6.36
C TYR A 34 5.29 -3.87 6.19
N VAL A 35 5.59 -3.24 5.04
CA VAL A 35 5.21 -1.86 4.78
C VAL A 35 3.68 -1.72 4.78
N LEU A 36 2.96 -2.63 4.13
CA LEU A 36 1.50 -2.66 4.11
C LEU A 36 0.90 -2.67 5.52
N VAL A 37 1.42 -3.55 6.40
CA VAL A 37 0.96 -3.66 7.79
C VAL A 37 1.26 -2.38 8.58
N GLU A 38 2.43 -1.79 8.41
CA GLU A 38 2.78 -0.53 9.05
C GLU A 38 1.89 0.63 8.58
N GLY A 39 1.51 0.65 7.30
CA GLY A 39 0.53 1.57 6.74
C GLY A 39 -0.84 1.42 7.42
N LEU A 40 -1.32 0.17 7.53
CA LEU A 40 -2.59 -0.17 8.19
C LEU A 40 -2.61 0.14 9.69
N LYS A 41 -1.46 0.08 10.38
CA LYS A 41 -1.33 0.55 11.79
C LYS A 41 -1.47 2.07 11.93
N GLY A 42 -1.59 2.79 10.83
CA GLY A 42 -1.92 4.21 10.78
C GLY A 42 -0.84 5.10 10.19
N LYS A 43 0.32 4.56 9.79
CA LYS A 43 1.35 5.38 9.11
C LYS A 43 0.89 5.87 7.73
N ALA A 44 -0.11 5.21 7.13
CA ALA A 44 -0.70 5.65 5.88
C ALA A 44 -1.65 6.86 6.03
N ASP A 45 -2.18 7.17 7.22
CA ASP A 45 -3.10 8.30 7.45
C ASP A 45 -2.35 9.64 7.49
N LYS A 46 -1.81 10.05 6.33
CA LYS A 46 -1.07 11.31 6.17
C LYS A 46 -1.97 12.52 6.46
N GLY A 47 -3.26 12.42 6.16
CA GLY A 47 -4.25 13.46 6.42
C GLY A 47 -4.65 13.62 7.90
N LYS A 48 -4.21 12.70 8.78
CA LYS A 48 -4.59 12.64 10.20
C LYS A 48 -6.10 12.65 10.40
N THR A 49 -6.80 11.92 9.54
CA THR A 49 -8.26 11.86 9.51
C THR A 49 -8.83 10.90 10.56
N GLY A 50 -7.99 10.10 11.21
CA GLY A 50 -8.41 9.03 12.11
C GLY A 50 -8.70 7.72 11.39
N TYR A 51 -8.49 7.66 10.07
CA TYR A 51 -8.75 6.48 9.25
C TYR A 51 -7.68 6.34 8.16
N VAL A 52 -7.35 5.10 7.82
CA VAL A 52 -6.58 4.78 6.61
C VAL A 52 -7.57 4.53 5.47
N LYS A 53 -7.45 5.29 4.38
CA LYS A 53 -8.18 5.02 3.13
C LYS A 53 -7.36 4.18 2.16
N THR A 54 -8.03 3.52 1.23
CA THR A 54 -7.38 2.69 0.20
C THR A 54 -6.32 3.44 -0.61
N THR A 55 -6.58 4.68 -1.01
CA THR A 55 -5.63 5.51 -1.77
C THR A 55 -4.46 5.97 -0.91
N GLU A 56 -4.68 6.28 0.36
CA GLU A 56 -3.62 6.64 1.29
C GLU A 56 -2.68 5.47 1.55
N LEU A 57 -3.24 4.26 1.67
CA LEU A 57 -2.45 3.04 1.79
C LEU A 57 -1.66 2.75 0.51
N ALA A 58 -2.26 2.95 -0.66
CA ALA A 58 -1.60 2.83 -1.95
C ALA A 58 -0.41 3.80 -2.05
N ASP A 59 -0.63 5.08 -1.77
CA ASP A 59 0.43 6.10 -1.75
C ASP A 59 1.52 5.75 -0.73
N TYR A 60 1.16 5.23 0.44
CA TYR A 60 2.13 4.85 1.46
C TYR A 60 3.04 3.72 0.97
N VAL A 61 2.49 2.63 0.43
CA VAL A 61 3.32 1.52 -0.06
C VAL A 61 4.16 1.91 -1.28
N ASP A 62 3.64 2.77 -2.17
CA ASP A 62 4.37 3.26 -3.35
C ASP A 62 5.62 4.05 -2.98
N ASN A 63 5.53 4.84 -1.90
CA ASN A 63 6.65 5.65 -1.43
C ASN A 63 7.65 4.85 -0.59
N GLU A 64 7.16 4.00 0.33
CA GLU A 64 8.03 3.39 1.35
C GLU A 64 8.73 2.12 0.85
N VAL A 65 8.09 1.32 -0.02
CA VAL A 65 8.69 0.07 -0.50
C VAL A 65 9.99 0.31 -1.27
N PRO A 66 10.07 1.21 -2.27
CA PRO A 66 11.31 1.43 -3.02
C PRO A 66 12.44 1.96 -2.14
N VAL A 67 12.12 2.90 -1.24
CA VAL A 67 13.09 3.52 -0.33
C VAL A 67 13.69 2.47 0.60
N LEU A 68 12.86 1.63 1.18
CA LEU A 68 13.30 0.62 2.13
C LEU A 68 14.02 -0.54 1.44
N ALA A 69 13.55 -0.95 0.26
CA ALA A 69 14.20 -1.96 -0.57
C ALA A 69 15.65 -1.56 -0.91
N GLU A 70 15.83 -0.34 -1.39
CA GLU A 70 17.15 0.18 -1.74
C GLU A 70 18.04 0.30 -0.51
N LYS A 71 17.50 0.81 0.60
CA LYS A 71 18.28 0.99 1.83
C LYS A 71 18.83 -0.33 2.39
N VAL A 72 17.98 -1.35 2.47
CA VAL A 72 18.25 -2.60 3.20
C VAL A 72 18.84 -3.67 2.28
N PHE A 73 18.34 -3.78 1.05
CA PHE A 73 18.66 -4.87 0.12
C PHE A 73 19.48 -4.42 -1.09
N LYS A 74 19.77 -3.12 -1.22
CA LYS A 74 20.53 -2.53 -2.35
C LYS A 74 19.93 -2.87 -3.72
N LYS A 75 18.61 -3.05 -3.73
CA LYS A 75 17.80 -3.36 -4.90
C LYS A 75 16.44 -2.73 -4.70
N ALA A 76 16.12 -1.70 -5.47
CA ALA A 76 14.79 -1.11 -5.47
C ALA A 76 13.72 -2.17 -5.81
N GLN A 77 12.59 -2.08 -5.11
CA GLN A 77 11.38 -2.84 -5.39
C GLN A 77 10.24 -1.86 -5.61
N TYR A 78 9.47 -2.04 -6.67
CA TYR A 78 8.33 -1.17 -7.00
C TYR A 78 7.02 -1.96 -6.95
N PRO A 79 6.06 -1.58 -6.09
CA PRO A 79 4.75 -2.21 -6.10
C PRO A 79 3.96 -1.86 -7.38
N THR A 80 2.96 -2.67 -7.69
CA THR A 80 1.98 -2.35 -8.73
C THR A 80 0.67 -1.93 -8.09
N ILE A 81 0.10 -0.81 -8.54
CA ILE A 81 -1.11 -0.21 -7.98
C ILE A 81 -2.18 -0.09 -9.06
N SER A 82 -3.36 -0.65 -8.80
CA SER A 82 -4.54 -0.47 -9.64
C SER A 82 -5.72 -0.03 -8.79
N ILE A 83 -6.22 1.18 -9.03
CA ILE A 83 -7.34 1.77 -8.29
C ILE A 83 -8.50 1.97 -9.27
N SER A 84 -9.69 1.54 -8.85
CA SER A 84 -10.95 1.74 -9.57
C SER A 84 -12.01 2.24 -8.61
N GLY A 85 -12.86 3.17 -9.06
CA GLY A 85 -13.93 3.74 -8.22
C GLY A 85 -13.44 4.72 -7.16
N GLN A 86 -14.21 4.85 -6.07
CA GLN A 86 -13.94 5.81 -4.99
C GLN A 86 -13.07 5.21 -3.87
N ALA A 87 -12.25 6.05 -3.24
CA ALA A 87 -11.53 5.69 -2.03
C ALA A 87 -12.50 5.50 -0.86
N PHE A 88 -12.21 4.53 0.01
CA PHE A 88 -13.03 4.25 1.20
C PHE A 88 -12.11 3.90 2.38
N PRO A 89 -12.56 4.15 3.63
CA PRO A 89 -11.80 3.79 4.82
C PRO A 89 -11.75 2.27 4.98
N ILE A 90 -10.59 1.76 5.38
CA ILE A 90 -10.34 0.32 5.60
C ILE A 90 -9.83 0.03 7.02
N GLY A 91 -9.48 1.05 7.79
CA GLY A 91 -9.07 0.91 9.19
C GLY A 91 -9.07 2.24 9.91
N LYS A 92 -9.24 2.21 11.24
CA LYS A 92 -9.13 3.39 12.12
C LYS A 92 -7.69 3.54 12.60
N THR A 93 -7.21 4.78 12.74
CA THR A 93 -5.90 5.08 13.33
C THR A 93 -6.07 5.44 14.81
N GLY A 94 -5.29 4.80 15.68
CA GLY A 94 -5.41 4.92 17.15
C GLY A 94 -6.23 3.80 17.81
N LYS A 95 -6.00 3.58 19.12
CA LYS A 95 -6.87 2.76 19.99
C LYS A 95 -8.10 3.56 20.39
#